data_AF-A0A101N0J7-F1
#
_entry.id   AF-A0A101N0J7-F1
#
_cell.length_a   1.000
_cell.length_b   1.000
_cell.length_c   1.000
_cell.angle_alpha   90.00
_cell.angle_beta   90.00
_cell.angle_gamma   90.00
#
_symmetry.space_group_name_H-M   'P 1'
#
loop_
_entity.id
_entity.type
_entity.pdbx_description
1 polymer ?
#
loop_
_entity_poly.entity_id
_entity_poly.type
_entity_poly.pdbx_seq_one_letter_code
_entity_poly.pdbx_strand_id
1 'polypeptide(L)'
;MLSVPLDAETLETCIAAAMAAPSFFNTQPWRFRLDAKNVAFQVRAAPERSLRHADPAGRALHLSVGASVFNLRVAVSHFGWSPVLRLLPRPENPRLLAAARRTGALRRPTTKHRADLYSAIWRRHSSRFPFTGQPLPPQARAELAEAAQAEGASPAFPEAADTARLLRVTAEAEQRNRLDADRGTESRGRVHRDPDDVTDAGLPRWASA
;
A
#
# COMPACT_ATOMS: atom_id res chain seq x y z
N MET A 1 18.99 9.50 -19.63
CA MET A 1 17.68 8.87 -19.89
C MET A 1 16.69 9.96 -20.26
N LEU A 2 16.09 9.86 -21.45
CA LEU A 2 15.05 10.78 -21.91
C LEU A 2 13.76 10.47 -21.13
N SER A 3 13.08 11.51 -20.65
CA SER A 3 11.74 11.38 -20.06
C SER A 3 10.80 10.85 -21.13
N VAL A 4 10.04 9.79 -20.82
CA VAL A 4 8.94 9.33 -21.68
C VAL A 4 7.89 10.46 -21.76
N PRO A 5 7.23 10.69 -22.92
CA PRO A 5 6.08 11.57 -23.01
C PRO A 5 4.99 11.11 -22.03
N LEU A 6 4.24 12.07 -21.46
CA LEU A 6 3.11 11.73 -20.60
C LEU A 6 1.89 11.44 -21.48
N ASP A 7 1.85 10.25 -22.06
CA ASP A 7 0.71 9.74 -22.82
C ASP A 7 -0.25 8.93 -21.92
N ALA A 8 -1.39 8.55 -22.49
CA ALA A 8 -2.41 7.78 -21.78
C ALA A 8 -1.87 6.44 -21.25
N GLU A 9 -1.05 5.75 -22.05
CA GLU A 9 -0.49 4.45 -21.69
C GLU A 9 0.42 4.52 -20.46
N THR A 10 1.29 5.54 -20.41
CA THR A 10 2.19 5.72 -19.26
C THR A 10 1.41 6.11 -18.00
N LEU A 11 0.35 6.92 -18.15
CA LEU A 11 -0.55 7.27 -17.05
C LEU A 11 -1.29 6.04 -16.51
N GLU A 12 -1.87 5.23 -17.39
CA GLU A 12 -2.55 3.99 -17.04
C GLU A 12 -1.63 3.01 -16.32
N THR A 13 -0.40 2.87 -16.80
CA THR A 13 0.60 2.01 -16.17
C THR A 13 0.98 2.47 -14.77
N CYS A 14 1.11 3.79 -14.56
CA CYS A 14 1.34 4.36 -13.22
C CYS A 14 0.16 4.08 -12.28
N ILE A 15 -1.08 4.19 -12.77
CA ILE A 15 -2.28 3.87 -11.99
C ILE A 15 -2.36 2.38 -11.69
N ALA A 16 -2.06 1.51 -12.66
CA ALA A 16 -2.05 0.06 -12.47
C ALA A 16 -1.05 -0.35 -11.37
N ALA A 17 0.15 0.24 -11.38
CA ALA A 17 1.14 0.00 -10.32
C ALA A 17 0.63 0.48 -8.94
N ALA A 18 -0.03 1.64 -8.88
CA ALA A 18 -0.63 2.17 -7.66
C ALA A 18 -1.78 1.29 -7.14
N MET A 19 -2.55 0.66 -8.03
CA MET A 19 -3.63 -0.28 -7.70
C MET A 19 -3.09 -1.62 -7.18
N ALA A 20 -1.91 -2.06 -7.62
CA ALA A 20 -1.29 -3.31 -7.16
C ALA A 20 -0.79 -3.28 -5.70
N ALA A 21 -0.93 -2.13 -5.02
CA ALA A 21 -0.58 -1.99 -3.61
C ALA A 21 -1.44 -2.88 -2.71
N PRO A 22 -0.89 -3.42 -1.61
CA PRO A 22 -1.69 -4.12 -0.62
C PRO A 22 -2.64 -3.15 0.08
N SER A 23 -3.82 -3.65 0.45
CA SER A 23 -4.78 -2.91 1.27
C SER A 23 -5.46 -3.81 2.29
N PHE A 24 -5.95 -3.22 3.37
CA PHE A 24 -6.64 -3.97 4.43
C PHE A 24 -7.90 -4.65 3.88
N PHE A 25 -8.03 -5.96 4.10
CA PHE A 25 -9.03 -6.82 3.46
C PHE A 25 -9.10 -6.70 1.93
N ASN A 26 -8.02 -6.25 1.28
CA ASN A 26 -7.98 -5.92 -0.14
C ASN A 26 -9.11 -4.96 -0.59
N THR A 27 -9.56 -4.07 0.32
CA THR A 27 -10.65 -3.11 0.06
C THR A 27 -10.31 -2.09 -1.00
N GLN A 28 -9.02 -1.88 -1.32
CA GLN A 28 -8.52 -0.91 -2.28
C GLN A 28 -9.21 0.46 -2.10
N PRO A 29 -9.07 1.12 -0.92
CA PRO A 29 -9.93 2.23 -0.50
C PRO A 29 -9.49 3.57 -1.11
N TRP A 30 -9.09 3.54 -2.39
CA TRP A 30 -8.59 4.67 -3.14
C TRP A 30 -9.39 4.91 -4.42
N ARG A 31 -9.43 6.17 -4.83
CA ARG A 31 -9.84 6.63 -6.15
C ARG A 31 -8.74 7.50 -6.72
N PHE A 32 -8.41 7.29 -7.99
CA PHE A 32 -7.44 8.10 -8.70
C PHE A 32 -8.13 9.15 -9.55
N ARG A 33 -7.55 10.33 -9.60
CA ARG A 33 -7.95 11.39 -10.53
C ARG A 33 -6.69 12.06 -11.08
N LEU A 34 -6.69 12.34 -12.38
CA LEU A 34 -5.69 13.22 -12.96
C LEU A 34 -6.19 14.67 -12.93
N ASP A 35 -5.40 15.56 -12.33
CA ASP A 35 -5.59 17.00 -12.46
C ASP A 35 -4.83 17.48 -13.70
N ALA A 36 -5.53 17.61 -14.82
CA ALA A 36 -4.96 18.02 -16.10
C ALA A 36 -4.30 19.41 -16.04
N LYS A 37 -4.83 20.35 -15.23
CA LYS A 37 -4.28 21.71 -15.13
C LYS A 37 -2.89 21.72 -14.52
N ASN A 38 -2.64 20.80 -13.58
CA ASN A 38 -1.42 20.76 -12.78
C ASN A 38 -0.52 19.56 -13.11
N VAL A 39 -0.97 18.69 -14.02
CA VAL A 39 -0.37 17.39 -14.35
C VAL A 39 -0.02 16.62 -13.08
N ALA A 40 -1.06 16.39 -12.27
CA ALA A 40 -0.92 15.81 -10.94
C ALA A 40 -1.84 14.61 -10.77
N PHE A 41 -1.29 13.50 -10.29
CA PHE A 41 -2.07 12.39 -9.79
C PHE A 41 -2.65 12.76 -8.42
N GLN A 42 -3.95 12.64 -8.26
CA GLN A 42 -4.63 12.76 -6.98
C GLN A 42 -5.04 11.36 -6.51
N VAL A 43 -4.64 11.00 -5.30
CA VAL A 43 -5.09 9.79 -4.62
C VAL A 43 -6.08 10.20 -3.55
N ARG A 44 -7.31 9.75 -3.69
CA ARG A 44 -8.44 10.16 -2.84
C ARG A 44 -8.97 8.96 -2.08
N ALA A 45 -9.42 9.18 -0.86
CA ALA A 45 -10.15 8.16 -0.10
C ALA A 45 -11.41 7.73 -0.87
N ALA A 46 -11.74 6.45 -0.77
CA ALA A 46 -13.00 5.85 -1.21
C ALA A 46 -13.80 5.39 0.03
N PRO A 47 -14.54 6.28 0.73
CA PRO A 47 -15.18 5.95 2.00
C PRO A 47 -16.23 4.84 1.89
N GLU A 48 -16.83 4.66 0.72
CA GLU A 48 -17.72 3.54 0.42
C GLU A 48 -17.04 2.17 0.51
N ARG A 49 -15.69 2.15 0.47
CA ARG A 49 -14.85 0.96 0.66
C ARG A 49 -14.26 0.88 2.09
N SER A 50 -14.69 1.76 2.99
CA SER A 50 -14.25 1.74 4.40
C SER A 50 -14.81 0.53 5.15
N LEU A 51 -14.19 0.24 6.29
CA LEU A 51 -14.56 -0.84 7.18
C LEU A 51 -14.93 -0.23 8.53
N ARG A 52 -16.21 0.04 8.73
CA ARG A 52 -16.68 0.82 9.89
C ARG A 52 -16.44 0.09 11.21
N HIS A 53 -16.40 -1.24 11.17
CA HIS A 53 -16.26 -2.08 12.34
C HIS A 53 -14.82 -2.57 12.52
N ALA A 54 -14.16 -2.95 11.42
CA ALA A 54 -12.77 -3.42 11.46
C ALA A 54 -11.72 -2.28 11.44
N ASP A 55 -12.07 -1.09 10.96
CA ASP A 55 -11.21 0.11 10.92
C ASP A 55 -12.00 1.40 11.26
N PRO A 56 -12.59 1.51 12.46
CA PRO A 56 -13.47 2.63 12.83
C PRO A 56 -12.78 4.00 12.79
N ALA A 57 -11.47 4.04 13.05
CA ALA A 57 -10.66 5.26 12.99
C ALA A 57 -10.09 5.55 11.58
N GLY A 58 -10.32 4.67 10.60
CA GLY A 58 -9.79 4.82 9.25
C GLY A 58 -8.27 4.71 9.13
N ARG A 59 -7.59 4.14 10.14
CA ARG A 59 -6.12 4.02 10.16
C ARG A 59 -5.64 3.06 9.07
N ALA A 60 -6.31 1.92 8.92
CA ALA A 60 -5.97 0.93 7.91
C ALA A 60 -6.23 1.45 6.49
N LEU A 61 -7.25 2.29 6.30
CA LEU A 61 -7.47 3.04 5.06
C LEU A 61 -6.27 3.92 4.72
N HIS A 62 -5.79 4.74 5.66
CA HIS A 62 -4.64 5.62 5.42
C HIS A 62 -3.36 4.84 5.12
N LEU A 63 -3.11 3.74 5.85
CA LEU A 63 -1.97 2.85 5.57
C LEU A 63 -2.05 2.22 4.18
N SER A 64 -3.24 1.77 3.78
CA SER A 64 -3.49 1.22 2.43
C SER A 64 -3.20 2.28 1.36
N VAL A 65 -3.73 3.49 1.53
CA VAL A 65 -3.47 4.60 0.60
C VAL A 65 -2.01 4.99 0.57
N GLY A 66 -1.31 4.98 1.71
CA GLY A 66 0.14 5.19 1.78
C GLY A 66 0.92 4.20 0.92
N ALA A 67 0.57 2.90 0.98
CA ALA A 67 1.16 1.88 0.13
C ALA A 67 0.88 2.13 -1.37
N SER A 68 -0.34 2.53 -1.71
CA SER A 68 -0.70 2.90 -3.09
C SER A 68 0.09 4.11 -3.61
N VAL A 69 0.25 5.14 -2.79
CA VAL A 69 1.04 6.34 -3.10
C VAL A 69 2.52 5.99 -3.27
N PHE A 70 3.06 5.08 -2.46
CA PHE A 70 4.43 4.61 -2.62
C PHE A 70 4.63 3.90 -3.96
N ASN A 71 3.75 2.96 -4.32
CA ASN A 71 3.79 2.31 -5.63
C ASN A 71 3.70 3.31 -6.79
N LEU A 72 2.82 4.31 -6.67
CA LEU A 72 2.71 5.38 -7.66
C LEU A 72 4.04 6.14 -7.81
N ARG A 73 4.73 6.48 -6.71
CA ARG A 73 6.04 7.15 -6.75
C ARG A 73 7.11 6.28 -7.42
N VAL A 74 7.10 4.98 -7.16
CA VAL A 74 8.01 4.02 -7.80
C VAL A 74 7.75 3.98 -9.31
N ALA A 75 6.49 3.89 -9.75
CA ALA A 75 6.13 3.87 -11.16
C ALA A 75 6.48 5.18 -11.90
N VAL A 76 6.16 6.32 -11.30
CA VAL A 76 6.53 7.64 -11.85
C VAL A 76 8.06 7.77 -11.99
N SER A 77 8.82 7.28 -10.99
CA SER A 77 10.29 7.29 -11.06
C SER A 77 10.83 6.34 -12.14
N HIS A 78 10.20 5.18 -12.34
CA HIS A 78 10.56 4.22 -13.38
C HIS A 78 10.49 4.83 -14.78
N PHE A 79 9.49 5.69 -15.04
CA PHE A 79 9.35 6.39 -16.33
C PHE A 79 10.21 7.67 -16.47
N GLY A 80 11.14 7.92 -15.56
CA GLY A 80 12.08 9.03 -15.69
C GLY A 80 11.56 10.38 -15.16
N TRP A 81 10.50 10.37 -14.34
CA TRP A 81 9.98 11.57 -13.68
C TRP A 81 10.30 11.62 -12.19
N SER A 82 10.49 12.83 -11.64
CA SER A 82 10.64 13.00 -10.19
C SER A 82 9.29 13.39 -9.57
N PRO A 83 8.68 12.53 -8.73
CA PRO A 83 7.40 12.84 -8.10
C PRO A 83 7.60 13.81 -6.94
N VAL A 84 6.89 14.95 -6.98
CA VAL A 84 6.71 15.80 -5.80
C VAL A 84 5.38 15.44 -5.14
N LEU A 85 5.49 14.71 -4.03
CA LEU A 85 4.36 14.27 -3.23
C LEU A 85 3.98 15.34 -2.21
N ARG A 86 2.69 15.65 -2.12
CA ARG A 86 2.08 16.33 -0.98
C ARG A 86 1.02 15.44 -0.37
N LEU A 87 1.17 15.12 0.91
CA LEU A 87 0.16 14.41 1.70
C LEU A 87 -0.84 15.42 2.27
N LEU A 88 -2.11 15.03 2.31
CA LEU A 88 -3.23 15.85 2.82
C LEU A 88 -3.14 17.32 2.35
N PRO A 89 -2.99 17.59 1.04
CA PRO A 89 -2.62 18.91 0.53
C PRO A 89 -3.70 19.99 0.69
N ARG A 90 -4.91 19.61 1.13
CA ARG A 90 -6.09 20.48 1.25
C ARG A 90 -6.84 20.18 2.54
N PRO A 91 -6.65 20.96 3.62
CA PRO A 91 -7.36 20.77 4.88
C PRO A 91 -8.89 20.77 4.74
N GLU A 92 -9.42 21.58 3.80
CA GLU A 92 -10.84 21.66 3.46
C GLU A 92 -11.37 20.44 2.71
N ASN A 93 -10.48 19.55 2.25
CA ASN A 93 -10.83 18.34 1.53
C ASN A 93 -10.07 17.13 2.09
N PRO A 94 -10.44 16.63 3.28
CA PRO A 94 -9.74 15.52 3.94
C PRO A 94 -9.79 14.21 3.16
N ARG A 95 -10.66 14.09 2.15
CA ARG A 95 -10.68 12.93 1.24
C ARG A 95 -9.57 12.97 0.19
N LEU A 96 -8.92 14.12 -0.05
CA LEU A 96 -7.74 14.20 -0.90
C LEU A 96 -6.50 13.85 -0.06
N LEU A 97 -6.11 12.59 -0.10
CA LEU A 97 -5.06 12.05 0.79
C LEU A 97 -3.66 12.33 0.25
N ALA A 98 -3.49 12.36 -1.06
CA ALA A 98 -2.23 12.71 -1.69
C ALA A 98 -2.42 13.38 -3.04
N ALA A 99 -1.47 14.25 -3.37
CA ALA A 99 -1.25 14.74 -4.72
C ALA A 99 0.22 14.55 -5.10
N ALA A 100 0.49 13.79 -6.17
CA ALA A 100 1.82 13.62 -6.73
C ALA A 100 1.91 14.42 -8.04
N ARG A 101 2.67 15.52 -8.00
CA ARG A 101 2.96 16.33 -9.19
C ARG A 101 4.21 15.80 -9.88
N ARG A 102 4.18 15.82 -11.20
CA ARG A 102 5.41 15.70 -11.99
C ARG A 102 6.23 16.98 -11.83
N THR A 103 7.49 16.87 -11.43
CA THR A 103 8.50 17.88 -11.77
C THR A 103 9.23 17.44 -13.02
N GLY A 104 9.86 18.37 -13.76
CA GLY A 104 10.47 18.11 -15.08
C GLY A 104 11.39 16.88 -15.13
N ALA A 105 11.88 16.53 -16.33
CA ALA A 105 12.71 15.35 -16.55
C ALA A 105 13.78 15.19 -15.44
N LEU A 106 13.95 13.95 -14.94
CA LEU A 106 14.96 13.63 -13.93
C LEU A 106 16.33 14.14 -14.39
N ARG A 107 16.79 15.30 -13.87
CA ARG A 107 18.10 15.88 -14.23
C ARG A 107 19.26 14.95 -13.83
N ARG A 108 19.02 14.08 -12.85
CA ARG A 108 19.81 12.90 -12.46
C ARG A 108 18.83 11.84 -11.96
N PRO A 109 19.09 10.53 -12.12
CA PRO A 109 18.31 9.52 -11.43
C PRO A 109 18.29 9.86 -9.95
N THR A 110 17.13 10.22 -9.40
CA THR A 110 17.02 10.36 -7.96
C THR A 110 17.07 8.94 -7.45
N THR A 111 18.22 8.56 -6.93
CA THR A 111 18.58 7.27 -6.34
C THR A 111 17.69 6.85 -5.16
N LYS A 112 16.55 7.52 -4.92
CA LYS A 112 15.64 7.23 -3.81
C LYS A 112 15.00 5.84 -3.93
N HIS A 113 14.81 5.34 -5.15
CA HIS A 113 14.20 4.03 -5.38
C HIS A 113 15.15 3.18 -6.20
N ARG A 114 15.42 1.95 -5.73
CA ARG A 114 16.20 0.98 -6.49
C ARG A 114 15.47 0.64 -7.79
N ALA A 115 16.23 0.42 -8.87
CA ALA A 115 15.67 0.20 -10.20
C ALA A 115 14.78 -1.07 -10.28
N ASP A 116 15.01 -2.03 -9.39
CA ASP A 116 14.27 -3.29 -9.28
C ASP A 116 12.92 -3.17 -8.55
N LEU A 117 12.63 -2.04 -7.87
CA LEU A 117 11.38 -1.88 -7.12
C LEU A 117 10.14 -1.90 -8.01
N TYR A 118 10.21 -1.34 -9.22
CA TYR A 118 9.07 -1.32 -10.12
C TYR A 118 8.65 -2.74 -10.52
N SER A 119 9.60 -3.61 -10.87
CA SER A 119 9.30 -5.01 -11.19
C SER A 119 8.87 -5.82 -9.96
N ALA A 120 9.25 -5.40 -8.75
CA ALA A 120 8.83 -6.04 -7.50
C ALA A 120 7.33 -5.82 -7.20
N ILE A 121 6.74 -4.70 -7.65
CA ILE A 121 5.30 -4.41 -7.47
C ILE A 121 4.44 -5.56 -7.99
N TRP A 122 4.77 -6.07 -9.19
CA TRP A 122 3.99 -7.10 -9.89
C TRP A 122 4.21 -8.52 -9.36
N ARG A 123 5.31 -8.74 -8.63
CA ARG A 123 5.66 -10.06 -8.04
C ARG A 123 5.18 -10.21 -6.60
N ARG A 124 4.94 -9.10 -5.92
CA ARG A 124 4.55 -9.07 -4.51
C ARG A 124 3.16 -9.66 -4.31
N HIS A 125 3.06 -10.58 -3.36
CA HIS A 125 1.80 -11.11 -2.85
C HIS A 125 1.85 -11.22 -1.32
N SER A 126 0.69 -11.30 -0.68
CA SER A 126 0.61 -11.53 0.76
C SER A 126 0.52 -13.02 1.04
N SER A 127 1.61 -13.62 1.54
CA SER A 127 1.61 -15.01 2.00
C SER A 127 1.09 -15.10 3.43
N ARG A 128 0.19 -16.07 3.68
CA ARG A 128 -0.30 -16.45 5.03
C ARG A 128 0.19 -17.84 5.45
N PHE A 129 1.07 -18.44 4.66
CA PHE A 129 1.69 -19.70 5.00
C PHE A 129 2.82 -19.50 6.03
N PRO A 130 3.10 -20.50 6.88
CA PRO A 130 4.24 -20.45 7.78
C PRO A 130 5.55 -20.18 7.03
N PHE A 131 6.37 -19.28 7.57
CA PHE A 131 7.74 -19.06 7.10
C PHE A 131 8.71 -20.02 7.80
N THR A 132 9.91 -20.19 7.23
CA THR A 132 10.91 -21.19 7.65
C THR A 132 11.52 -20.96 9.04
N GLY A 133 11.20 -19.86 9.72
CA GLY A 133 11.78 -19.47 11.02
C GLY A 133 13.26 -19.04 10.97
N GLN A 134 13.88 -19.07 9.79
CA GLN A 134 15.27 -18.68 9.62
C GLN A 134 15.44 -17.17 9.85
N PRO A 135 16.42 -16.74 10.67
CA PRO A 135 16.68 -15.33 10.87
C PRO A 135 17.04 -14.63 9.55
N LEU A 136 16.52 -13.42 9.35
CA LEU A 136 16.96 -12.56 8.25
C LEU A 136 18.47 -12.28 8.36
N PRO A 137 19.25 -12.44 7.27
CA PRO A 137 20.66 -12.08 7.26
C PRO A 137 20.89 -10.63 7.73
N PRO A 138 21.99 -10.34 8.46
CA PRO A 138 22.25 -8.99 8.98
C PRO A 138 22.21 -7.90 7.91
N GLN A 139 22.77 -8.18 6.74
CA GLN A 139 22.75 -7.25 5.60
C GLN A 139 21.32 -6.94 5.14
N ALA A 140 20.46 -7.95 5.03
CA ALA A 140 19.06 -7.73 4.64
C ALA A 140 18.30 -6.89 5.68
N ARG A 141 18.59 -7.07 6.98
CA ARG A 141 18.01 -6.22 8.05
C ARG A 141 18.46 -4.77 7.93
N ALA A 142 19.75 -4.54 7.64
CA ALA A 142 20.28 -3.19 7.43
C ALA A 142 19.64 -2.52 6.21
N GLU A 143 19.57 -3.21 5.08
CA GLU A 143 18.93 -2.71 3.86
C GLU A 143 17.45 -2.34 4.09
N LEU A 144 16.70 -3.16 4.85
CA LEU A 144 15.32 -2.87 5.23
C LEU A 144 15.21 -1.64 6.15
N ALA A 145 16.12 -1.50 7.11
CA ALA A 145 16.15 -0.37 8.02
C ALA A 145 16.44 0.95 7.29
N GLU A 146 17.43 0.95 6.39
CA GLU A 146 17.76 2.11 5.55
C GLU A 146 16.59 2.49 4.64
N ALA A 147 15.97 1.51 3.98
CA ALA A 147 14.83 1.73 3.10
C ALA A 147 13.62 2.33 3.86
N ALA A 148 13.33 1.82 5.06
CA ALA A 148 12.27 2.36 5.91
C ALA A 148 12.61 3.79 6.39
N GLN A 149 13.85 4.04 6.79
CA GLN A 149 14.29 5.35 7.28
C GLN A 149 14.22 6.41 6.18
N ALA A 150 14.52 6.05 4.93
CA ALA A 150 14.36 6.91 3.76
C ALA A 150 12.90 7.34 3.52
N GLU A 151 11.95 6.57 4.04
CA GLU A 151 10.50 6.84 4.00
C GLU A 151 9.95 7.34 5.35
N GLY A 152 10.81 7.65 6.33
CA GLY A 152 10.43 8.21 7.63
C GLY A 152 9.86 7.18 8.62
N ALA A 153 10.15 5.89 8.43
CA ALA A 153 9.75 4.80 9.30
C ALA A 153 10.95 4.06 9.88
N SER A 154 10.77 3.36 11.01
CA SER A 154 11.81 2.53 11.62
C SER A 154 11.26 1.13 11.86
N PRO A 155 11.85 0.07 11.29
CA PRO A 155 11.40 -1.30 11.52
C PRO A 155 11.93 -1.80 12.87
N ALA A 156 11.11 -2.61 13.55
CA ALA A 156 11.54 -3.38 14.70
C ALA A 156 11.72 -4.85 14.28
N PHE A 157 12.81 -5.48 14.71
CA PHE A 157 13.07 -6.89 14.49
C PHE A 157 12.99 -7.62 15.84
N PRO A 158 11.79 -8.04 16.28
CA PRO A 158 11.59 -8.60 17.60
C PRO A 158 12.39 -9.88 17.79
N GLU A 159 12.97 -10.03 18.98
CA GLU A 159 13.60 -11.28 19.40
C GLU A 159 12.54 -12.31 19.84
N ALA A 160 12.97 -13.51 20.25
CA ALA A 160 12.06 -14.59 20.62
C ALA A 160 11.06 -14.19 21.73
N ALA A 161 11.54 -13.51 22.77
CA ALA A 161 10.69 -13.07 23.89
C ALA A 161 9.66 -12.00 23.46
N ASP A 162 10.08 -11.02 22.66
CA ASP A 162 9.18 -10.00 22.10
C ASP A 162 8.16 -10.61 21.15
N THR A 163 8.60 -11.56 20.32
CA THR A 163 7.73 -12.30 19.38
C THR A 163 6.66 -13.06 20.14
N ALA A 164 7.02 -13.79 21.21
CA ALA A 164 6.05 -14.49 22.06
C ALA A 164 5.05 -13.51 22.71
N ARG A 165 5.51 -12.34 23.16
CA ARG A 165 4.63 -11.28 23.70
C ARG A 165 3.66 -10.77 22.63
N LEU A 166 4.14 -10.47 21.43
CA LEU A 166 3.32 -9.99 20.31
C LEU A 166 2.27 -11.03 19.90
N LEU A 167 2.64 -12.31 19.81
CA LEU A 167 1.71 -13.39 19.48
C LEU A 167 0.59 -13.52 20.51
N ARG A 168 0.89 -13.39 21.81
CA ARG A 168 -0.13 -13.42 22.87
C ARG A 168 -1.12 -12.26 22.74
N VAL A 169 -0.64 -11.04 22.55
CA VAL A 169 -1.52 -9.86 22.39
C VAL A 169 -2.35 -9.97 21.11
N THR A 170 -1.77 -10.49 20.02
CA THR A 170 -2.50 -10.77 18.78
C THR A 170 -3.59 -11.81 19.00
N ALA A 171 -3.31 -12.92 19.69
CA ALA A 171 -4.29 -13.95 19.99
C ALA A 171 -5.46 -13.43 20.83
N GLU A 172 -5.19 -12.61 21.84
CA GLU A 172 -6.24 -11.92 22.61
C GLU A 172 -7.08 -10.98 21.75
N ALA A 173 -6.43 -10.20 20.88
CA ALA A 173 -7.12 -9.30 19.96
C ALA A 173 -8.00 -10.08 18.98
N GLU A 174 -7.51 -11.19 18.43
CA GLU A 174 -8.29 -12.08 17.57
C GLU A 174 -9.50 -12.66 18.30
N GLN A 175 -9.35 -13.09 19.56
CA GLN A 175 -10.47 -13.58 20.35
C GLN A 175 -11.54 -12.50 20.52
N ARG A 176 -11.16 -11.26 20.88
CA ARG A 176 -12.10 -10.13 20.97
C ARG A 176 -12.79 -9.88 19.62
N ASN A 177 -12.03 -9.91 18.53
CA ASN A 177 -12.57 -9.69 17.18
C ASN A 177 -13.57 -10.78 16.75
N ARG A 178 -13.36 -12.05 17.16
CA ARG A 178 -14.28 -13.16 16.86
C ARG A 178 -15.61 -13.03 17.62
N LEU A 179 -15.56 -12.46 18.82
CA LEU A 179 -16.74 -12.24 19.66
C LEU A 179 -17.55 -11.00 19.25
N ASP A 180 -16.96 -10.11 18.44
CA ASP A 180 -17.64 -8.98 17.83
C ASP A 180 -18.40 -9.44 16.55
N ALA A 181 -19.71 -9.60 16.68
CA ALA A 181 -20.58 -10.09 15.60
C ALA A 181 -20.61 -9.14 14.39
N ASP A 182 -20.56 -7.84 14.65
CA ASP A 182 -20.61 -6.78 13.65
C ASP A 182 -19.34 -6.79 12.79
N ARG A 183 -18.18 -6.81 13.46
CA ARG A 183 -16.87 -6.94 12.82
C ARG A 183 -16.71 -8.26 12.09
N GLY A 184 -17.18 -9.36 12.68
CA GLY A 184 -17.15 -10.68 12.07
C GLY A 184 -17.98 -10.72 10.77
N THR A 185 -19.14 -10.08 10.76
CA THR A 185 -20.00 -9.99 9.56
C THR A 185 -19.33 -9.14 8.47
N GLU A 186 -18.77 -7.99 8.83
CA GLU A 186 -18.03 -7.14 7.89
C GLU A 186 -16.83 -7.88 7.27
N SER A 187 -16.06 -8.60 8.10
CA SER A 187 -14.87 -9.33 7.65
C SER A 187 -15.22 -10.48 6.70
N ARG A 188 -16.26 -11.26 7.02
CA ARG A 188 -16.75 -12.35 6.14
C ARG A 188 -17.28 -11.81 4.81
N GLY A 189 -17.88 -10.62 4.80
CA GLY A 189 -18.34 -9.96 3.58
C GLY A 189 -17.20 -9.53 2.64
N ARG A 190 -15.95 -9.49 3.12
CA ARG A 190 -14.77 -9.13 2.32
C ARG A 190 -13.98 -10.35 1.81
N VAL A 191 -14.40 -11.57 2.12
CA VAL A 191 -13.80 -12.77 1.55
C VAL A 191 -14.62 -13.15 0.32
N HIS A 192 -13.98 -13.15 -0.85
CA HIS A 192 -14.62 -13.56 -2.09
C HIS A 192 -15.21 -14.95 -1.93
N ARG A 193 -16.49 -15.09 -2.27
CA ARG A 193 -17.14 -16.39 -2.31
C ARG A 193 -16.79 -17.16 -3.58
N ASP A 194 -16.47 -16.44 -4.64
CA ASP A 194 -16.02 -16.96 -5.94
C ASP A 194 -14.51 -16.68 -6.10
N PRO A 195 -13.66 -17.72 -6.22
CA PRO A 195 -12.22 -17.54 -6.41
C PRO A 195 -11.83 -16.98 -7.79
N ASP A 196 -12.73 -17.02 -8.78
CA ASP A 196 -12.48 -16.59 -10.16
C ASP A 196 -13.03 -15.19 -10.47
N ASP A 197 -13.71 -14.55 -9.53
CA ASP A 197 -14.16 -13.16 -9.67
C ASP A 197 -12.99 -12.19 -9.47
N VAL A 198 -12.25 -11.98 -10.55
CA VAL A 198 -11.11 -11.05 -10.62
C VAL A 198 -11.55 -9.56 -10.62
N THR A 199 -12.86 -9.29 -10.67
CA THR A 199 -13.40 -7.94 -10.81
C THR A 199 -13.76 -7.26 -9.49
N ASP A 200 -13.79 -8.01 -8.39
CA ASP A 200 -14.23 -7.50 -7.09
C ASP A 200 -13.07 -7.26 -6.11
N ALA A 201 -13.25 -6.30 -5.19
CA ALA A 201 -12.30 -6.00 -4.13
C ALA A 201 -12.55 -6.87 -2.89
N GLY A 202 -11.57 -7.67 -2.50
CA GLY A 202 -11.71 -8.59 -1.37
C GLY A 202 -10.56 -9.60 -1.27
N LEU A 203 -10.58 -10.41 -0.23
CA LEU A 203 -9.62 -11.50 -0.04
C LEU A 203 -10.11 -12.75 -0.77
N PRO A 204 -9.32 -13.40 -1.62
CA PRO A 204 -9.68 -14.72 -2.13
C PRO A 204 -9.78 -15.72 -0.97
N ARG A 205 -10.60 -16.78 -1.11
CA ARG A 205 -10.84 -17.74 -0.01
C ARG A 205 -9.57 -18.35 0.57
N TRP A 206 -8.58 -18.67 -0.26
CA TRP A 206 -7.30 -19.21 0.21
C TRP A 206 -6.52 -18.22 1.09
N ALA A 207 -6.81 -16.92 0.96
CA ALA A 207 -6.19 -15.84 1.72
C ALA A 207 -6.99 -15.44 2.97
N SER A 208 -8.07 -16.14 3.32
CA SER A 208 -8.85 -15.89 4.56
C SER A 208 -8.58 -16.90 5.68
N ALA A 209 -7.66 -17.84 5.47
CA ALA A 209 -7.23 -18.81 6.46
C ALA A 209 -6.36 -18.17 7.55
#